data_AF-A0A2G8JT44-F1
#
_entry.id   AF-A0A2G8JT44-F1
#
_cell.length_a   1.000
_cell.length_b   1.000
_cell.length_c   1.000
_cell.angle_alpha   90.00
_cell.angle_beta   90.00
_cell.angle_gamma   90.00
#
_symmetry.space_group_name_H-M   'P 1'
#
loop_
_entity.id
_entity.type
_entity.pdbx_description
1 polymer ?
#
loop_
_entity_poly.entity_id
_entity_poly.type
_entity_poly.pdbx_seq_one_letter_code
_entity_poly.pdbx_strand_id
1 'polypeptide(L)'
;ETRDFINVTNISRELERKQTGLSEALISFHALTGCDYNSAFYQKGKSVPFSYLEKDPDYVEALKSLCTNAVDKPAVTAFVCRIYGFKALDDINEARHQSFTRMTKRKQQAVHVKKINCSSLPPCEKVLYQHVLRANFVATMWSHAHTKQPTKDLHPLNYGWIANDDGLYVPHWYEGEALPDTLSSEDSEPVHEREEMTLALDAVVDPRDNYAENMRKYDMDVADVDDDSELDDQPWSDDSESECEDED
;
A
#
# COMPACT_ATOMS: atom_id res chain seq x y z
N GLU A 1 -36.05 -14.84 -8.48
CA GLU A 1 -34.66 -14.37 -8.25
C GLU A 1 -34.22 -14.78 -6.86
N THR A 2 -33.29 -15.72 -6.75
CA THR A 2 -32.53 -15.94 -5.52
C THR A 2 -31.51 -14.81 -5.40
N ARG A 3 -31.63 -14.00 -4.35
CA ARG A 3 -30.61 -13.00 -4.03
C ARG A 3 -29.48 -13.71 -3.31
N ASP A 4 -28.27 -13.64 -3.87
CA ASP A 4 -27.08 -14.13 -3.20
C ASP A 4 -26.70 -13.16 -2.09
N PHE A 5 -26.85 -13.60 -0.84
CA PHE A 5 -26.48 -12.82 0.33
C PHE A 5 -25.04 -13.16 0.74
N ILE A 6 -24.26 -12.12 1.03
CA ILE A 6 -22.93 -12.29 1.63
C ILE A 6 -23.10 -12.47 3.14
N ASN A 7 -22.71 -13.63 3.66
CA ASN A 7 -22.74 -13.91 5.09
C ASN A 7 -21.50 -13.32 5.78
N VAL A 8 -21.61 -12.06 6.22
CA VAL A 8 -20.52 -11.33 6.89
C VAL A 8 -20.07 -12.01 8.18
N THR A 9 -20.96 -12.67 8.91
CA THR A 9 -20.61 -13.43 10.12
C THR A 9 -19.71 -14.62 9.78
N ASN A 10 -19.97 -15.32 8.68
CA ASN A 10 -19.12 -16.41 8.23
C ASN A 10 -17.73 -15.90 7.81
N ILE A 11 -17.68 -14.79 7.06
CA ILE A 11 -16.42 -14.16 6.67
C ILE A 11 -15.59 -13.78 7.90
N SER A 12 -16.19 -13.11 8.88
CA SER A 12 -15.50 -12.72 10.12
C SER A 12 -14.93 -13.95 10.85
N ARG A 13 -15.70 -15.04 10.98
CA ARG A 13 -15.21 -16.28 11.60
C ARG A 13 -14.03 -16.90 10.86
N GLU A 14 -14.08 -16.95 9.53
CA GLU A 14 -12.96 -17.50 8.73
C GLU A 14 -11.70 -16.63 8.81
N LEU A 15 -11.85 -15.30 8.90
CA LEU A 15 -10.72 -14.40 9.11
C LEU A 15 -10.08 -14.62 10.48
N GLU A 16 -10.88 -14.70 11.54
CA GLU A 16 -10.38 -14.97 12.90
C GLU A 16 -9.75 -16.37 13.04
N ARG A 17 -10.22 -17.36 12.27
CA ARG A 17 -9.61 -18.69 12.21
C ARG A 17 -8.21 -18.66 11.59
N LYS A 18 -7.96 -17.75 10.63
CA LYS A 18 -6.65 -17.59 9.98
C LYS A 18 -5.65 -16.87 10.88
N GLN A 19 -6.07 -15.78 11.52
CA GLN A 19 -5.24 -14.99 12.42
C GLN A 19 -6.13 -14.20 13.38
N THR A 20 -5.76 -14.19 14.66
CA THR A 20 -6.55 -13.50 15.69
C THR A 20 -6.52 -12.00 15.46
N GLY A 21 -7.69 -11.35 15.46
CA GLY A 21 -7.84 -9.91 15.24
C GLY A 21 -7.81 -9.48 13.77
N LEU A 22 -7.71 -10.43 12.83
CA LEU A 22 -7.67 -10.13 11.40
C LEU A 22 -8.98 -9.50 10.89
N SER A 23 -10.12 -9.90 11.45
CA SER A 23 -11.42 -9.31 11.08
C SER A 23 -11.50 -7.85 11.51
N GLU A 24 -10.89 -7.48 12.64
CA GLU A 24 -10.83 -6.11 13.13
C GLU A 24 -9.84 -5.26 12.31
N ALA A 25 -8.66 -5.80 12.03
CA ALA A 25 -7.64 -5.15 11.21
C ALA A 25 -8.09 -4.89 9.77
N LEU A 26 -9.09 -5.62 9.27
CA LEU A 26 -9.58 -5.46 7.90
C LEU A 26 -10.13 -4.05 7.62
N ILE A 27 -10.72 -3.40 8.62
CA ILE A 27 -11.29 -2.05 8.49
C ILE A 27 -10.16 -1.05 8.17
N SER A 28 -9.11 -1.05 8.97
CA SER A 28 -7.96 -0.17 8.79
C SER A 28 -7.09 -0.58 7.61
N PHE A 29 -6.99 -1.89 7.32
CA PHE A 29 -6.36 -2.39 6.09
C PHE A 29 -7.00 -1.76 4.85
N HIS A 30 -8.34 -1.75 4.79
CA HIS A 30 -9.07 -1.16 3.68
C HIS A 30 -8.81 0.37 3.60
N ALA A 31 -8.90 1.07 4.73
CA ALA A 31 -8.65 2.51 4.80
C ALA A 31 -7.21 2.91 4.41
N LEU A 32 -6.21 2.10 4.78
CA LEU A 32 -4.80 2.37 4.52
C LEU A 32 -4.38 2.03 3.08
N THR A 33 -4.81 0.88 2.57
CA THR A 33 -4.41 0.39 1.23
C THR A 33 -5.23 0.97 0.09
N GLY A 34 -6.24 1.79 0.40
CA GLY A 34 -7.03 2.56 -0.57
C GLY A 34 -8.52 2.29 -0.47
N CYS A 35 -9.29 3.36 -0.32
CA CYS A 35 -10.75 3.40 -0.31
C CYS A 35 -11.21 4.72 -0.94
N ASP A 36 -12.50 5.04 -0.91
CA ASP A 36 -13.01 6.29 -1.49
C ASP A 36 -12.47 7.56 -0.78
N TYR A 37 -12.04 7.43 0.47
CA TYR A 37 -11.53 8.54 1.29
C TYR A 37 -10.01 8.65 1.32
N ASN A 38 -9.29 7.63 0.88
CA ASN A 38 -7.83 7.61 0.96
C ASN A 38 -7.26 6.86 -0.23
N SER A 39 -6.25 7.41 -0.89
CA SER A 39 -5.74 6.85 -2.14
C SER A 39 -5.17 5.44 -1.98
N ALA A 40 -5.11 4.69 -3.08
CA ALA A 40 -4.32 3.47 -3.11
C ALA A 40 -2.83 3.80 -3.32
N PHE A 41 -1.95 2.94 -2.81
CA PHE A 41 -0.54 2.97 -3.20
C PHE A 41 -0.41 2.58 -4.67
N TYR A 42 0.34 3.37 -5.45
CA TYR A 42 0.43 3.21 -6.90
C TYR A 42 0.92 1.81 -7.29
N GLN A 43 0.15 1.12 -8.14
CA GLN A 43 0.41 -0.25 -8.58
C GLN A 43 0.52 -1.28 -7.45
N LYS A 44 -0.06 -1.01 -6.28
CA LYS A 44 -0.17 -1.98 -5.18
C LYS A 44 -1.63 -2.37 -4.99
N GLY A 45 -1.98 -3.57 -5.42
CA GLY A 45 -3.29 -4.16 -5.15
C GLY A 45 -3.45 -4.59 -3.69
N LYS A 46 -4.63 -5.10 -3.31
CA LYS A 46 -4.91 -5.53 -1.93
C LYS A 46 -4.51 -6.98 -1.64
N SER A 47 -4.50 -7.86 -2.64
CA SER A 47 -4.25 -9.29 -2.44
C SER A 47 -2.89 -9.57 -1.80
N VAL A 48 -1.82 -8.95 -2.33
CA VAL A 48 -0.46 -9.16 -1.83
C VAL A 48 -0.28 -8.56 -0.42
N PRO A 49 -0.62 -7.28 -0.15
CA PRO A 49 -0.59 -6.72 1.21
C PRO A 49 -1.45 -7.50 2.22
N PHE A 50 -2.63 -7.99 1.81
CA PHE A 50 -3.48 -8.80 2.67
C PHE A 50 -2.80 -10.11 3.07
N SER A 51 -2.09 -10.76 2.13
CA SER A 51 -1.32 -11.97 2.45
C SER A 51 -0.19 -11.74 3.46
N TYR A 52 0.35 -10.52 3.53
CA TYR A 52 1.34 -10.14 4.54
C TYR A 52 0.67 -9.92 5.90
N LEU A 53 -0.46 -9.20 5.90
CA LEU A 53 -1.27 -8.99 7.11
C LEU A 53 -1.76 -10.31 7.71
N GLU A 54 -2.25 -11.24 6.89
CA GLU A 54 -2.78 -12.52 7.34
C GLU A 54 -1.71 -13.36 8.06
N LYS A 55 -0.45 -13.26 7.66
CA LYS A 55 0.64 -14.12 8.15
C LYS A 55 1.37 -13.56 9.36
N ASP A 56 1.24 -12.27 9.65
CA ASP A 56 2.08 -11.58 10.63
C ASP A 56 1.20 -10.92 11.72
N PRO A 57 1.23 -11.43 12.96
CA PRO A 57 0.43 -10.88 14.05
C PRO A 57 0.83 -9.45 14.41
N ASP A 58 2.08 -9.05 14.19
CA ASP A 58 2.54 -7.69 14.49
C ASP A 58 1.90 -6.69 13.51
N TYR A 59 1.71 -7.08 12.24
CA TYR A 59 0.96 -6.27 11.28
C TYR A 59 -0.52 -6.21 11.63
N VAL A 60 -1.11 -7.27 12.17
CA VAL A 60 -2.50 -7.24 12.65
C VAL A 60 -2.67 -6.24 13.78
N GLU A 61 -1.82 -6.28 14.80
CA GLU A 61 -1.87 -5.32 15.90
C GLU A 61 -1.56 -3.89 15.44
N ALA A 62 -0.58 -3.71 14.54
CA ALA A 62 -0.27 -2.41 13.94
C ALA A 62 -1.49 -1.81 13.25
N LEU A 63 -2.21 -2.60 12.45
CA LEU A 63 -3.39 -2.12 11.74
C LEU A 63 -4.58 -1.94 12.69
N LYS A 64 -4.75 -2.76 13.73
CA LYS A 64 -5.78 -2.50 14.76
C LYS A 64 -5.54 -1.17 15.47
N SER A 65 -4.28 -0.78 15.69
CA SER A 65 -3.94 0.51 16.31
C SER A 65 -4.49 1.72 15.53
N LEU A 66 -4.67 1.59 14.21
CA LEU A 66 -5.29 2.62 13.34
C LEU A 66 -6.79 2.82 13.59
N CYS A 67 -7.45 1.96 14.35
CA CYS A 67 -8.83 2.16 14.79
C CYS A 67 -8.92 2.90 16.13
N THR A 68 -7.78 3.36 16.67
CA THR A 68 -7.63 4.00 17.98
C THR A 68 -6.88 5.33 17.88
N ASN A 69 -6.79 6.06 18.99
CA ASN A 69 -5.99 7.29 19.08
C ASN A 69 -4.48 7.02 19.29
N ALA A 70 -4.07 5.77 19.47
CA ALA A 70 -2.70 5.37 19.79
C ALA A 70 -2.09 4.55 18.64
N VAL A 71 -1.92 5.17 17.48
CA VAL A 71 -1.38 4.51 16.28
C VAL A 71 0.08 4.12 16.50
N ASP A 72 0.41 2.85 16.26
CA ASP A 72 1.78 2.35 16.18
C ASP A 72 2.39 2.71 14.81
N LYS A 73 2.88 3.95 14.71
CA LYS A 73 3.44 4.49 13.46
C LYS A 73 4.63 3.67 12.94
N PRO A 74 5.60 3.25 13.77
CA PRO A 74 6.70 2.39 13.32
C PRO A 74 6.21 1.09 12.68
N ALA A 75 5.31 0.34 13.33
CA ALA A 75 4.84 -0.93 12.80
C ALA A 75 3.99 -0.77 11.52
N VAL A 76 3.16 0.27 11.45
CA VAL A 76 2.44 0.63 10.21
C VAL A 76 3.41 1.00 9.08
N THR A 77 4.51 1.70 9.40
CA THR A 77 5.53 2.05 8.41
C THR A 77 6.26 0.82 7.90
N ALA A 78 6.64 -0.11 8.79
CA ALA A 78 7.23 -1.39 8.42
C ALA A 78 6.29 -2.21 7.51
N PHE A 79 4.99 -2.23 7.78
CA PHE A 79 4.00 -2.85 6.90
C PHE A 79 4.00 -2.21 5.50
N VAL A 80 4.06 -0.88 5.40
CA VAL A 80 4.15 -0.19 4.10
C VAL A 80 5.48 -0.50 3.39
N CYS A 81 6.61 -0.52 4.10
CA CYS A 81 7.89 -0.98 3.55
C CYS A 81 7.79 -2.39 2.96
N ARG A 82 7.07 -3.29 3.64
CA ARG A 82 6.80 -4.66 3.17
C ARG A 82 5.99 -4.68 1.86
N ILE A 83 4.98 -3.81 1.71
CA ILE A 83 4.23 -3.63 0.45
C ILE A 83 5.14 -3.25 -0.74
N TYR A 84 6.21 -2.51 -0.45
CA TYR A 84 7.22 -2.13 -1.44
C TYR A 84 8.38 -3.15 -1.58
N GLY A 85 8.30 -4.30 -0.89
CA GLY A 85 9.24 -5.41 -1.05
C GLY A 85 10.39 -5.42 -0.05
N PHE A 86 10.34 -4.59 1.00
CA PHE A 86 11.39 -4.53 2.02
C PHE A 86 10.94 -5.26 3.29
N LYS A 87 11.55 -6.42 3.60
CA LYS A 87 11.16 -7.27 4.74
C LYS A 87 11.62 -6.75 6.11
N ALA A 88 12.79 -6.14 6.17
CA ALA A 88 13.47 -5.77 7.42
C ALA A 88 13.72 -4.26 7.53
N LEU A 89 12.98 -3.44 6.77
CA LEU A 89 13.05 -1.99 6.87
C LEU A 89 11.76 -1.46 7.50
N ASP A 90 11.94 -0.57 8.46
CA ASP A 90 10.90 0.22 9.12
C ASP A 90 11.00 1.72 8.79
N ASP A 91 12.01 2.12 8.02
CA ASP A 91 12.18 3.48 7.48
C ASP A 91 11.76 3.53 6.00
N ILE A 92 10.67 4.28 5.73
CA ILE A 92 10.13 4.45 4.38
C ILE A 92 10.99 5.35 3.48
N ASN A 93 11.73 6.32 4.04
CA ASN A 93 12.64 7.15 3.27
C ASN A 93 13.84 6.32 2.80
N GLU A 94 14.35 5.42 3.64
CA GLU A 94 15.39 4.47 3.25
C GLU A 94 14.87 3.50 2.17
N ALA A 95 13.66 2.93 2.36
CA ALA A 95 13.01 2.11 1.32
C ALA A 95 12.85 2.87 -0.01
N ARG A 96 12.51 4.17 0.05
CA ARG A 96 12.39 5.06 -1.10
C ARG A 96 13.74 5.30 -1.78
N HIS A 97 14.78 5.58 -1.01
CA HIS A 97 16.14 5.79 -1.51
C HIS A 97 16.70 4.52 -2.17
N GLN A 98 16.53 3.35 -1.56
CA GLN A 98 16.92 2.08 -2.16
C GLN A 98 16.16 1.79 -3.45
N SER A 99 14.85 2.07 -3.49
CA SER A 99 14.03 1.92 -4.69
C SER A 99 14.55 2.80 -5.83
N PHE A 100 14.80 4.09 -5.54
CA PHE A 100 15.35 5.03 -6.52
C PHE A 100 16.74 4.59 -7.03
N THR A 101 17.59 4.13 -6.12
CA THR A 101 18.93 3.63 -6.45
C THR A 101 18.86 2.39 -7.36
N ARG A 102 17.96 1.45 -7.09
CA ARG A 102 17.73 0.25 -7.95
C ARG A 102 17.26 0.65 -9.35
N MET A 103 16.39 1.65 -9.44
CA MET A 103 15.85 2.14 -10.72
C MET A 103 16.89 2.89 -11.57
N THR A 104 17.86 3.56 -10.94
CA THR A 104 18.89 4.36 -11.61
C THR A 104 20.17 3.55 -11.92
N LYS A 105 20.62 2.66 -11.03
CA LYS A 105 21.81 1.81 -11.26
C LYS A 105 21.70 0.94 -12.51
N ARG A 106 20.49 0.45 -12.82
CA ARG A 106 20.20 -0.28 -14.07
C ARG A 106 20.37 0.57 -15.34
N LYS A 107 20.41 1.90 -15.22
CA LYS A 107 20.37 2.85 -16.35
C LYS A 107 21.66 3.66 -16.53
N GLN A 108 22.57 3.68 -15.56
CA GLN A 108 23.88 4.37 -15.70
C GLN A 108 24.76 3.77 -16.82
N GLN A 109 24.45 2.56 -17.30
CA GLN A 109 25.11 1.94 -18.46
C GLN A 109 24.41 2.22 -19.80
N ALA A 110 23.29 2.94 -19.82
CA ALA A 110 22.49 3.17 -21.02
C ALA A 110 22.51 4.65 -21.44
N VAL A 111 23.00 4.91 -22.66
CA VAL A 111 23.08 6.23 -23.33
C VAL A 111 21.71 6.93 -23.45
N HIS A 112 20.61 6.22 -23.18
CA HIS A 112 19.25 6.77 -23.09
C HIS A 112 18.60 6.34 -21.78
N VAL A 113 18.55 7.25 -20.80
CA VAL A 113 17.80 7.04 -19.56
C VAL A 113 16.31 7.05 -19.89
N LYS A 114 15.69 5.88 -20.01
CA LYS A 114 14.21 5.77 -20.06
C LYS A 114 13.62 6.53 -18.87
N LYS A 115 12.55 7.31 -19.09
CA LYS A 115 11.82 8.08 -18.07
C LYS A 115 11.62 7.21 -16.82
N ILE A 116 12.07 7.70 -15.66
CA ILE A 116 11.84 7.05 -14.37
C ILE A 116 10.42 7.39 -13.95
N ASN A 117 9.58 6.38 -13.73
CA ASN A 117 8.25 6.59 -13.17
C ASN A 117 8.38 6.73 -11.64
N CYS A 118 8.47 7.97 -11.15
CA CYS A 118 8.62 8.23 -9.72
C CYS A 118 7.40 7.81 -8.88
N SER A 119 6.24 7.55 -9.50
CA SER A 119 5.04 7.07 -8.80
C SER A 119 5.19 5.65 -8.27
N SER A 120 6.11 4.83 -8.81
CA SER A 120 6.38 3.48 -8.30
C SER A 120 7.25 3.46 -7.04
N LEU A 121 7.81 4.61 -6.65
CA LEU A 121 8.59 4.71 -5.43
C LEU A 121 7.66 4.64 -4.19
N PRO A 122 8.15 4.11 -3.06
CA PRO A 122 7.51 4.30 -1.77
C PRO A 122 7.23 5.80 -1.50
N PRO A 123 6.11 6.15 -0.83
CA PRO A 123 5.90 7.53 -0.40
C PRO A 123 7.06 8.02 0.47
N CYS A 124 7.33 9.33 0.52
CA CYS A 124 8.21 9.83 1.57
C CYS A 124 7.47 9.78 2.91
N GLU A 125 8.22 9.81 4.00
CA GLU A 125 7.69 9.75 5.37
C GLU A 125 6.58 10.77 5.63
N LYS A 126 6.77 12.02 5.18
CA LYS A 126 5.78 13.09 5.37
C LYS A 126 4.48 12.85 4.61
N VAL A 127 4.54 12.30 3.39
CA VAL A 127 3.33 11.90 2.63
C VAL A 127 2.67 10.70 3.31
N LEU A 128 3.46 9.70 3.72
CA LEU A 128 2.94 8.53 4.42
C LEU A 128 2.27 8.93 5.74
N TYR A 129 2.83 9.90 6.46
CA TYR A 129 2.26 10.39 7.70
C TYR A 129 0.85 10.93 7.50
N GLN A 130 0.65 11.82 6.53
CA GLN A 130 -0.69 12.35 6.22
C GLN A 130 -1.64 11.25 5.73
N HIS A 131 -1.12 10.28 4.98
CA HIS A 131 -1.86 9.11 4.52
C HIS A 131 -2.36 8.23 5.66
N VAL A 132 -1.50 7.98 6.65
CA VAL A 132 -1.82 7.22 7.87
C VAL A 132 -2.84 7.96 8.72
N LEU A 133 -2.71 9.29 8.85
CA LEU A 133 -3.69 10.11 9.56
C LEU A 133 -5.09 10.00 8.94
N ARG A 134 -5.21 10.11 7.61
CA ARG A 134 -6.49 9.93 6.93
C ARG A 134 -7.05 8.52 7.12
N ALA A 135 -6.21 7.50 6.97
CA ALA A 135 -6.61 6.11 7.19
C ALA A 135 -7.13 5.90 8.61
N ASN A 136 -6.47 6.48 9.61
CA ASN A 136 -6.85 6.41 11.02
C ASN A 136 -8.21 7.06 11.29
N PHE A 137 -8.47 8.25 10.72
CA PHE A 137 -9.78 8.90 10.84
C PHE A 137 -10.92 8.04 10.29
N VAL A 138 -10.73 7.52 9.07
CA VAL A 138 -11.74 6.72 8.37
C VAL A 138 -11.95 5.38 9.08
N ALA A 139 -10.87 4.71 9.47
CA ALA A 139 -10.95 3.44 10.18
C ALA A 139 -11.62 3.58 11.55
N THR A 140 -11.30 4.65 12.29
CA THR A 140 -11.94 4.93 13.59
C THR A 140 -13.42 5.25 13.41
N MET A 141 -13.79 6.01 12.39
CA MET A 141 -15.19 6.28 12.06
C MET A 141 -15.97 4.98 11.78
N TRP A 142 -15.40 4.08 10.97
CA TRP A 142 -16.04 2.82 10.60
C TRP A 142 -16.11 1.83 11.77
N SER A 143 -15.06 1.73 12.60
CA SER A 143 -15.06 0.85 13.77
C SER A 143 -16.10 1.28 14.82
N HIS A 144 -16.36 2.59 14.93
CA HIS A 144 -17.35 3.16 15.84
C HIS A 144 -18.72 3.40 15.20
N ALA A 145 -18.98 2.91 13.98
CA ALA A 145 -20.23 3.16 13.25
C ALA A 145 -21.51 2.68 13.97
N HIS A 146 -21.36 1.78 14.94
CA HIS A 146 -22.45 1.32 15.82
C HIS A 146 -22.85 2.35 16.90
N THR A 147 -22.05 3.39 17.10
CA THR A 147 -22.29 4.46 18.08
C THR A 147 -23.05 5.64 17.44
N LYS A 148 -23.75 6.43 18.26
CA LYS A 148 -24.51 7.60 17.77
C LYS A 148 -23.63 8.71 17.18
N GLN A 149 -22.38 8.82 17.62
CA GLN A 149 -21.44 9.87 17.21
C GLN A 149 -20.04 9.26 17.02
N PRO A 150 -19.81 8.52 15.92
CA PRO A 150 -18.56 7.80 15.67
C PRO A 150 -17.32 8.71 15.60
N THR A 151 -17.52 9.99 15.31
CA THR A 151 -16.45 10.98 15.13
C THR A 151 -16.49 12.08 16.18
N LYS A 152 -17.14 11.88 17.32
CA LYS A 152 -17.35 12.94 18.33
C LYS A 152 -16.05 13.66 18.72
N ASP A 153 -14.98 12.89 18.88
CA ASP A 153 -13.67 13.39 19.31
C ASP A 153 -12.67 13.50 18.13
N LEU A 154 -13.14 13.33 16.89
CA LEU A 154 -12.33 13.37 15.68
C LEU A 154 -12.69 14.59 14.83
N HIS A 155 -11.67 15.38 14.45
CA HIS A 155 -11.83 16.51 13.56
C HIS A 155 -10.97 16.34 12.30
N PRO A 156 -11.51 16.36 11.07
CA PRO A 156 -10.77 16.05 9.84
C PRO A 156 -9.45 16.82 9.69
N LEU A 157 -9.41 18.09 10.10
CA LEU A 157 -8.20 18.93 10.04
C LEU A 157 -7.02 18.41 10.87
N ASN A 158 -7.27 17.56 11.86
CA ASN A 158 -6.22 16.91 12.66
C ASN A 158 -5.76 15.58 12.04
N TYR A 159 -6.42 15.14 10.96
CA TYR A 159 -6.24 13.81 10.37
C TYR A 159 -5.96 13.87 8.86
N GLY A 160 -5.08 14.78 8.45
CA GLY A 160 -4.56 14.81 7.08
C GLY A 160 -5.55 15.31 6.03
N TRP A 161 -6.49 16.17 6.44
CA TRP A 161 -7.37 16.95 5.57
C TRP A 161 -7.15 18.45 5.77
N ILE A 162 -7.38 19.22 4.73
CA ILE A 162 -7.48 20.69 4.78
C ILE A 162 -8.80 21.13 4.16
N ALA A 163 -9.33 22.28 4.56
CA ALA A 163 -10.48 22.89 3.90
C ALA A 163 -10.00 23.71 2.70
N ASN A 164 -10.62 23.53 1.54
CA ASN A 164 -10.42 24.42 0.40
C ASN A 164 -11.27 25.69 0.54
N ASP A 165 -11.14 26.62 -0.41
CA ASP A 165 -11.87 27.89 -0.41
C ASP A 165 -13.40 27.73 -0.47
N ASP A 166 -13.88 26.60 -1.00
CA ASP A 166 -15.30 26.24 -1.05
C ASP A 166 -15.82 25.60 0.25
N GLY A 167 -14.96 25.45 1.26
CA GLY A 167 -15.28 24.79 2.53
C GLY A 167 -15.36 23.26 2.46
N LEU A 168 -14.90 22.65 1.36
CA LEU A 168 -14.80 21.20 1.19
C LEU A 168 -13.47 20.68 1.73
N TYR A 169 -13.50 19.49 2.35
CA TYR A 169 -12.28 18.82 2.79
C TYR A 169 -11.56 18.15 1.61
N VAL A 170 -10.30 18.49 1.43
CA VAL A 170 -9.40 17.86 0.45
C VAL A 170 -8.19 17.24 1.16
N PRO A 171 -7.60 16.18 0.62
CA PRO A 171 -6.45 15.53 1.25
C PRO A 171 -5.29 16.52 1.41
N HIS A 172 -4.74 16.58 2.63
CA HIS A 172 -3.49 17.25 2.88
C HIS A 172 -2.35 16.30 2.48
N TRP A 173 -1.73 16.52 1.33
CA TRP A 173 -0.80 15.53 0.77
C TRP A 173 0.55 15.48 1.49
N TYR A 174 1.06 16.63 1.92
CA TYR A 174 2.41 16.79 2.44
C TYR A 174 2.52 18.10 3.23
N GLU A 175 3.40 18.13 4.23
CA GLU A 175 3.70 19.32 5.04
C GLU A 175 5.20 19.66 4.98
N GLY A 176 5.51 20.95 4.85
CA GLY A 176 6.87 21.50 4.78
C GLY A 176 7.35 21.79 3.36
N GLU A 177 8.66 22.01 3.21
CA GLU A 177 9.26 22.43 1.95
C GLU A 177 9.38 21.27 0.96
N ALA A 178 9.06 21.54 -0.30
CA ALA A 178 9.15 20.57 -1.39
C ALA A 178 10.60 20.41 -1.91
N LEU A 179 11.44 21.43 -1.72
CA LEU A 179 12.83 21.46 -2.12
C LEU A 179 13.71 21.60 -0.86
N PRO A 180 14.79 20.81 -0.70
CA PRO A 180 15.80 21.08 0.31
C PRO A 180 16.49 22.42 0.03
N ASP A 181 16.77 23.20 1.09
CA ASP A 181 17.49 24.48 1.01
C ASP A 181 18.81 24.42 0.22
N THR A 182 19.46 23.26 0.22
CA THR A 182 20.75 23.04 -0.45
C THR A 182 20.66 23.07 -1.98
N LEU A 183 19.47 22.96 -2.57
CA LEU A 183 19.25 23.08 -4.01
C LEU A 183 18.81 24.49 -4.44
N SER A 184 18.54 25.38 -3.48
CA SER A 184 18.12 26.76 -3.72
C SER A 184 19.28 27.69 -4.07
N SER A 185 20.47 27.17 -4.36
CA SER A 185 21.64 27.98 -4.71
C SER A 185 21.35 28.79 -5.96
N GLU A 186 21.26 30.11 -5.79
CA GLU A 186 21.11 31.15 -6.81
C GLU A 186 22.33 31.26 -7.76
N ASP A 187 23.13 30.20 -7.90
CA ASP A 187 24.30 30.13 -8.78
C ASP A 187 23.92 29.54 -10.16
N SER A 188 22.87 30.07 -10.77
CA SER A 188 22.65 29.88 -12.21
C SER A 188 22.90 31.19 -12.93
N GLU A 189 24.10 31.30 -13.52
CA GLU A 189 24.42 32.22 -14.61
C GLU A 189 23.26 32.30 -15.61
N PRO A 190 23.00 33.47 -16.22
CA PRO A 190 21.76 33.73 -16.94
C PRO A 190 21.64 32.84 -18.18
N VAL A 191 20.78 31.82 -18.10
CA VAL A 191 20.38 31.02 -19.25
C VAL A 191 19.37 31.84 -20.06
N HIS A 192 19.79 32.20 -21.27
CA HIS A 192 19.00 32.83 -22.31
C HIS A 192 17.61 32.18 -22.46
N GLU A 193 16.58 33.03 -22.55
CA GLU A 193 15.22 32.82 -23.08
C GLU A 193 14.56 31.46 -22.80
N ARG A 194 13.63 31.46 -21.83
CA ARG A 194 12.69 30.37 -21.57
C ARG A 194 11.72 30.23 -22.74
N GLU A 195 11.82 29.14 -23.49
CA GLU A 195 10.65 28.61 -24.19
C GLU A 195 9.75 27.90 -23.16
N GLU A 196 8.51 28.36 -23.03
CA GLU A 196 7.49 27.74 -22.18
C GLU A 196 7.19 26.32 -22.66
N MET A 197 7.68 25.32 -21.93
CA MET A 197 7.26 23.92 -22.11
C MET A 197 5.92 23.71 -21.41
N THR A 198 4.83 23.95 -22.13
CA THR A 198 3.49 23.52 -21.73
C THR A 198 3.44 21.99 -21.77
N LEU A 199 3.31 21.36 -20.60
CA LEU A 199 3.03 19.93 -20.49
C LEU A 199 1.57 19.69 -20.89
N ALA A 200 1.34 19.49 -22.18
CA ALA A 200 0.06 18.99 -22.68
C ALA A 200 -0.15 17.56 -22.17
N LEU A 201 -1.11 17.43 -21.26
CA LEU A 201 -1.59 16.18 -20.68
C LEU A 201 -2.56 15.50 -21.65
N ASP A 202 -2.15 15.19 -22.88
CA ASP A 202 -3.02 14.48 -23.82
C ASP A 202 -2.29 13.35 -24.58
N ALA A 203 -2.83 12.15 -24.37
CA ALA A 203 -2.83 10.98 -25.24
C ALA A 203 -1.49 10.45 -25.81
N VAL A 204 -0.89 9.45 -25.15
CA VAL A 204 -0.31 8.30 -25.85
C VAL A 204 -0.59 7.02 -25.06
N VAL A 205 -1.72 6.39 -25.34
CA VAL A 205 -1.89 4.95 -25.11
C VAL A 205 -1.24 4.27 -26.32
N ASP A 206 -0.06 3.65 -26.16
CA ASP A 206 0.50 2.79 -27.20
C ASP A 206 -0.37 1.50 -27.25
N PRO A 207 -1.01 1.17 -28.38
CA PRO A 207 -1.86 -0.01 -28.50
C PRO A 207 -1.12 -1.34 -28.33
N ARG A 208 0.21 -1.33 -28.12
CA ARG A 208 1.05 -2.53 -27.96
C ARG A 208 1.49 -2.79 -26.52
N ASP A 209 1.08 -1.97 -25.55
CA ASP A 209 1.32 -2.28 -24.13
C ASP A 209 0.34 -3.38 -23.67
N ASN A 210 0.70 -4.63 -23.96
CA ASN A 210 0.02 -5.80 -23.41
C ASN A 210 0.35 -5.94 -21.92
N TYR A 211 -0.48 -5.30 -21.09
CA TYR A 211 -0.39 -5.30 -19.63
C TYR A 211 -0.21 -6.70 -19.03
N ALA A 212 -0.77 -7.74 -19.67
CA ALA A 212 -0.70 -9.12 -19.21
C ALA A 212 0.68 -9.78 -19.41
N GLU A 213 1.43 -9.41 -20.45
CA GLU A 213 2.78 -9.97 -20.71
C GLU A 213 3.83 -9.33 -19.80
N ASN A 214 3.69 -8.04 -19.49
CA ASN A 214 4.60 -7.35 -18.57
C ASN A 214 4.47 -7.84 -17.13
N MET A 215 3.29 -8.34 -16.72
CA MET A 215 3.08 -9.01 -15.42
C MET A 215 3.86 -10.34 -15.34
N ARG A 216 3.79 -11.20 -16.37
CA ARG A 216 4.51 -12.49 -16.36
C ARG A 216 6.03 -12.33 -16.32
N LYS A 217 6.56 -11.29 -16.98
CA LYS A 217 7.99 -11.01 -16.97
C LYS A 217 8.47 -10.54 -15.59
N TYR A 218 7.66 -9.77 -14.88
CA TYR A 218 7.98 -9.34 -13.52
C TYR A 218 7.95 -10.48 -12.50
N ASP A 219 7.04 -11.45 -12.66
CA ASP A 219 7.00 -12.64 -11.79
C ASP A 219 8.20 -13.58 -12.05
N MET A 220 8.68 -13.66 -13.29
CA MET A 220 9.85 -14.48 -13.64
C MET A 220 11.17 -13.89 -13.11
N ASP A 221 11.34 -12.56 -13.17
CA ASP A 221 12.56 -11.88 -12.69
C ASP A 221 12.67 -11.82 -11.15
N VAL A 222 11.65 -12.26 -10.40
CA VAL A 222 11.66 -12.35 -8.92
C VAL A 222 11.96 -13.77 -8.43
N ALA A 223 11.86 -14.78 -9.31
CA ALA A 223 12.10 -16.18 -8.97
C ALA A 223 13.60 -16.56 -8.93
N ASP A 224 14.49 -15.77 -9.54
CA ASP A 224 15.94 -16.04 -9.60
C ASP A 224 16.72 -15.46 -8.41
N VAL A 225 16.15 -15.49 -7.20
CA VAL A 225 16.90 -15.26 -5.97
C VAL A 225 17.06 -16.60 -5.27
N ASP A 226 18.24 -17.19 -5.46
CA ASP A 226 18.72 -18.45 -4.90
C ASP A 226 18.11 -18.80 -3.53
N ASP A 227 17.36 -19.91 -3.49
CA ASP A 227 17.01 -20.64 -2.28
C ASP A 227 17.43 -22.10 -2.48
N ASP A 228 18.68 -22.38 -2.14
CA ASP A 228 19.16 -23.75 -1.90
C ASP A 228 18.48 -24.27 -0.61
N SER A 229 17.30 -24.85 -0.76
CA SER A 229 16.80 -25.84 0.18
C SER A 229 16.10 -26.98 -0.55
N GLU A 230 16.79 -28.11 -0.65
CA GLU A 230 16.21 -29.39 -1.06
C GLU A 230 15.08 -29.77 -0.10
N LEU A 231 13.84 -29.74 -0.58
CA LEU A 231 12.71 -30.41 0.06
C LEU A 231 11.97 -31.22 -1.01
N ASP A 232 11.93 -32.54 -0.80
CA ASP A 232 11.28 -33.56 -1.62
C ASP A 232 9.81 -33.20 -1.92
N ASP A 233 9.52 -32.95 -3.20
CA ASP A 233 8.17 -32.90 -3.75
C ASP A 233 7.62 -34.32 -3.89
N GLN A 234 6.79 -34.77 -2.95
CA GLN A 234 5.84 -35.85 -3.21
C GLN A 234 4.49 -35.26 -3.66
N PRO A 235 3.99 -35.65 -4.84
CA PRO A 235 2.70 -35.18 -5.34
C PRO A 235 1.56 -35.76 -4.51
N TRP A 236 0.61 -34.89 -4.16
CA TRP A 236 -0.64 -35.23 -3.47
C TRP A 236 -1.39 -36.35 -4.22
N SER A 237 -1.57 -37.49 -3.57
CA SER A 237 -2.51 -38.52 -4.01
C SER A 237 -3.92 -38.14 -3.58
N ASP A 238 -4.80 -38.13 -4.57
CA ASP A 238 -6.24 -38.03 -4.49
C ASP A 238 -6.79 -39.34 -3.92
N ASP A 239 -7.10 -39.39 -2.63
CA ASP A 239 -7.75 -40.55 -2.03
C ASP A 239 -9.24 -40.32 -1.86
N SER A 240 -9.93 -40.99 -2.78
CA SER A 240 -11.35 -41.27 -2.81
C SER A 240 -11.81 -42.08 -1.60
N GLU A 241 -13.09 -41.91 -1.30
CA GLU A 241 -13.99 -42.68 -0.44
C GLU A 241 -13.51 -44.07 0.01
N SER A 242 -13.55 -44.32 1.32
CA SER A 242 -13.77 -45.66 1.85
C SER A 242 -14.79 -45.62 2.99
N GLU A 243 -15.90 -46.31 2.74
CA GLU A 243 -16.91 -46.70 3.71
C GLU A 243 -16.28 -47.68 4.71
N CYS A 244 -16.57 -47.52 6.00
CA CYS A 244 -16.36 -48.56 7.00
C CYS A 244 -17.73 -48.90 7.62
N GLU A 245 -18.29 -49.99 7.13
CA GLU A 245 -19.32 -50.79 7.78
C GLU A 245 -18.75 -51.49 9.03
N ASP A 246 -19.60 -51.52 10.04
CA ASP A 246 -19.91 -52.61 10.98
C ASP A 246 -18.99 -53.06 12.16
N GLU A 247 -19.68 -53.03 13.31
CA GLU A 247 -19.79 -54.04 14.41
C GLU A 247 -18.58 -54.40 15.29
N ASP A 248 -18.66 -53.98 16.56
CA ASP A 248 -18.90 -54.87 17.73
C ASP A 248 -19.39 -54.07 18.96
#